data_AF-A0A7Y2U8N3-F1
#
_entry.id   AF-A0A7Y2U8N3-F1
#
_cell.length_a   1.000
_cell.length_b   1.000
_cell.length_c   1.000
_cell.angle_alpha   90.00
_cell.angle_beta   90.00
_cell.angle_gamma   90.00
#
_symmetry.space_group_name_H-M   'P 1'
#
loop_
_entity.id
_entity.type
_entity.pdbx_description
1 polymer ?
#
loop_
_entity_poly.entity_id
_entity_poly.type
_entity_poly.pdbx_seq_one_letter_code
_entity_poly.pdbx_strand_id
1 'polypeptide(L)'
;MVGIIAFYTVITKNPTPETLDKGKLAEAPATISNEQTRQIIETNLRRFLEAENIEQKARYVSMEEEEIDHLRTYYTLRGRWERPLWKVERIYPMKSSQEKIWFVTYLDLERRRHTVSFERFGNDFLIHWSAMTGFCDIPWPDFIVQRPLGPVTMRCFIRQYEGIWPVNISQDKYQCFIIEDRQKLFYEIAIMKSDAYGCDILSKLPNTRRHPVTVELGYRRAGTSEHGKQLTIISLKHLRWQKLGVDPRNPSQPPSD
;
A
#
# COMPACT_ATOMS: atom_id res chain seq x y z
N MET A 1 -4.11 -66.03 7.07
CA MET A 1 -3.80 -64.88 7.94
C MET A 1 -4.01 -63.64 7.09
N VAL A 2 -5.19 -63.01 7.17
CA VAL A 2 -5.61 -61.90 6.30
C VAL A 2 -5.80 -60.68 7.20
N GLY A 3 -4.95 -59.67 7.03
CA GLY A 3 -4.99 -58.42 7.80
C GLY A 3 -5.98 -57.44 7.17
N ILE A 4 -6.95 -57.00 7.97
CA ILE A 4 -7.90 -55.94 7.62
C ILE A 4 -7.23 -54.60 7.93
N ILE A 5 -7.07 -53.74 6.91
CA ILE A 5 -6.64 -52.34 7.08
C ILE A 5 -7.88 -51.47 7.09
N ALA A 6 -8.17 -50.84 8.23
CA ALA A 6 -9.24 -49.84 8.37
C ALA A 6 -8.71 -48.47 7.93
N PHE A 7 -9.37 -47.85 6.95
CA PHE A 7 -9.15 -46.45 6.56
C PHE A 7 -10.09 -45.56 7.38
N TYR A 8 -9.53 -44.66 8.17
CA TYR A 8 -10.28 -43.58 8.82
C TYR A 8 -10.32 -42.36 7.89
N THR A 9 -11.50 -42.06 7.36
CA THR A 9 -11.77 -40.81 6.63
C THR A 9 -12.05 -39.70 7.63
N VAL A 10 -11.09 -38.78 7.83
CA VAL A 10 -11.32 -37.56 8.61
C VAL A 10 -11.99 -36.53 7.70
N ILE A 11 -13.30 -36.35 7.87
CA ILE A 11 -14.06 -35.28 7.21
C ILE A 11 -13.84 -34.00 8.03
N THR A 12 -12.89 -33.16 7.64
CA THR A 12 -12.79 -31.79 8.15
C THR A 12 -13.87 -30.93 7.49
N LYS A 13 -14.91 -30.58 8.23
CA LYS A 13 -15.86 -29.54 7.82
C LYS A 13 -15.11 -28.21 7.78
N ASN A 14 -14.79 -27.73 6.58
CA ASN A 14 -14.34 -26.35 6.41
C ASN A 14 -15.48 -25.40 6.83
N PRO A 15 -15.26 -24.48 7.77
CA PRO A 15 -16.25 -23.46 8.07
C PRO A 15 -16.44 -22.56 6.84
N THR A 16 -17.70 -22.37 6.46
CA THR A 16 -18.09 -21.44 5.40
C THR A 16 -17.58 -20.04 5.74
N PRO A 17 -16.84 -19.35 4.85
CA PRO A 17 -16.26 -18.07 5.19
C PRO A 17 -17.33 -16.97 5.13
N GLU A 18 -17.65 -16.40 6.30
CA GLU A 18 -18.49 -15.21 6.44
C GLU A 18 -17.99 -14.09 5.52
N THR A 19 -18.89 -13.57 4.70
CA THR A 19 -18.66 -12.40 3.85
C THR A 19 -18.63 -11.17 4.73
N LEU A 20 -17.50 -10.45 4.77
CA LEU A 20 -17.39 -9.19 5.49
C LEU A 20 -18.18 -8.12 4.72
N ASP A 21 -19.35 -7.73 5.24
CA ASP A 21 -20.17 -6.67 4.64
C ASP A 21 -19.56 -5.29 4.93
N LYS A 22 -18.74 -4.80 3.99
CA LYS A 22 -18.02 -3.52 4.07
C LYS A 22 -18.90 -2.31 3.72
N GLY A 23 -20.18 -2.52 3.36
CA GLY A 23 -21.07 -1.50 2.78
C GLY A 23 -21.99 -0.74 3.75
N LYS A 24 -22.02 -1.07 5.05
CA LYS A 24 -22.84 -0.33 6.03
C LYS A 24 -22.08 0.84 6.62
N LEU A 25 -22.69 2.04 6.58
CA LEU A 25 -22.25 3.24 7.30
C LEU A 25 -21.77 2.86 8.70
N ALA A 26 -20.47 3.05 8.93
CA ALA A 26 -19.79 2.61 10.13
C ALA A 26 -20.42 3.25 11.37
N GLU A 27 -21.05 2.43 12.22
CA GLU A 27 -21.24 2.75 13.62
C GLU A 27 -19.88 3.14 14.21
N ALA A 28 -19.89 4.12 15.13
CA ALA A 28 -18.67 4.57 15.77
C ALA A 28 -17.92 3.35 16.34
N PRO A 29 -16.63 3.16 15.97
CA PRO A 29 -15.91 1.94 16.29
C PRO A 29 -15.88 1.73 17.80
N ALA A 30 -16.27 0.53 18.25
CA ALA A 30 -16.25 0.19 19.66
C ALA A 30 -14.82 0.35 20.22
N THR A 31 -14.71 0.76 21.48
CA THR A 31 -13.44 0.82 22.19
C THR A 31 -12.92 -0.61 22.39
N ILE A 32 -12.04 -1.04 21.49
CA ILE A 32 -11.37 -2.34 21.55
C ILE A 32 -10.09 -2.25 22.40
N SER A 33 -9.83 -3.29 23.19
CA SER A 33 -8.60 -3.35 24.00
C SER A 33 -7.36 -3.56 23.11
N ASN A 34 -6.17 -3.26 23.65
CA ASN A 34 -4.92 -3.52 22.94
C ASN A 34 -4.71 -5.03 22.66
N GLU A 35 -5.17 -5.89 23.57
CA GLU A 35 -5.08 -7.34 23.40
C GLU A 35 -6.01 -7.84 22.29
N GLN A 36 -7.26 -7.34 22.25
CA GLN A 36 -8.19 -7.64 21.15
C GLN A 36 -7.65 -7.13 19.82
N THR A 37 -7.11 -5.92 19.78
CA THR A 37 -6.47 -5.36 18.58
C THR A 37 -5.35 -6.27 18.08
N ARG A 38 -4.50 -6.74 18.99
CA ARG A 38 -3.42 -7.68 18.67
C ARG A 38 -3.97 -8.98 18.07
N GLN A 39 -4.96 -9.59 18.72
CA GLN A 39 -5.54 -10.86 18.27
C GLN A 39 -6.19 -10.76 16.88
N ILE A 40 -6.91 -9.67 16.60
CA ILE A 40 -7.53 -9.45 15.29
C ILE A 40 -6.46 -9.29 14.20
N ILE A 41 -5.46 -8.44 14.44
CA ILE A 41 -4.35 -8.23 13.51
C ILE A 41 -3.59 -9.53 13.22
N GLU A 42 -3.23 -10.30 14.25
CA GLU A 42 -2.52 -11.58 14.08
C GLU A 42 -3.37 -12.59 13.29
N THR A 43 -4.68 -12.64 13.56
CA THR A 43 -5.63 -13.52 12.86
C THR A 43 -5.73 -13.15 11.38
N ASN A 44 -5.89 -11.87 11.06
CA ASN A 44 -6.01 -11.41 9.69
C ASN A 44 -4.71 -11.57 8.91
N LEU A 45 -3.57 -11.29 9.55
CA LEU A 45 -2.26 -11.56 8.96
C LEU A 45 -2.11 -13.02 8.58
N ARG A 46 -2.43 -13.94 9.51
CA ARG A 46 -2.37 -15.37 9.27
C ARG A 46 -3.26 -15.78 8.10
N ARG A 47 -4.53 -15.37 8.12
CA ARG A 47 -5.50 -15.69 7.07
C ARG A 47 -5.09 -15.16 5.70
N PHE A 48 -4.52 -13.95 5.63
CA PHE A 48 -3.99 -13.40 4.38
C PHE A 48 -2.81 -14.20 3.82
N LEU A 49 -1.89 -14.62 4.69
CA LEU A 49 -0.70 -15.39 4.29
C LEU A 49 -1.07 -16.82 3.86
N GLU A 50 -2.05 -17.42 4.52
CA GLU A 50 -2.51 -18.80 4.28
C GLU A 50 -3.60 -18.92 3.19
N ALA A 51 -4.16 -17.81 2.72
CA ALA A 51 -5.24 -17.79 1.72
C ALA A 51 -4.88 -18.55 0.42
N GLU A 52 -5.80 -19.39 -0.04
CA GLU A 52 -5.65 -20.33 -1.15
C GLU A 52 -5.90 -19.71 -2.53
N ASN A 53 -6.45 -18.51 -2.61
CA ASN A 53 -6.68 -17.78 -3.87
C ASN A 53 -6.71 -16.26 -3.66
N ILE A 54 -6.78 -15.51 -4.76
CA ILE A 54 -6.73 -14.04 -4.73
C ILE A 54 -7.99 -13.46 -4.09
N GLU A 55 -9.13 -14.08 -4.33
CA GLU A 55 -10.42 -13.68 -3.78
C GLU A 55 -10.43 -13.77 -2.26
N GLN A 56 -9.82 -14.81 -1.69
CA GLN A 56 -9.63 -14.94 -0.24
C GLN A 56 -8.62 -13.92 0.29
N LYS A 57 -7.51 -13.67 -0.43
CA LYS A 57 -6.52 -12.66 -0.03
C LYS A 57 -7.14 -11.25 0.02
N ALA A 58 -7.92 -10.89 -1.00
CA ALA A 58 -8.49 -9.56 -1.17
C ALA A 58 -9.40 -9.15 0.00
N ARG A 59 -10.07 -10.10 0.67
CA ARG A 59 -10.90 -9.84 1.86
C ARG A 59 -10.14 -9.19 3.01
N TYR A 60 -8.86 -9.51 3.14
CA TYR A 60 -7.98 -9.01 4.21
C TYR A 60 -7.20 -7.75 3.80
N VAL A 61 -7.53 -7.14 2.66
CA VAL A 61 -6.89 -5.94 2.12
C VAL A 61 -7.80 -4.72 2.33
N SER A 62 -7.20 -3.57 2.65
CA SER A 62 -7.95 -2.35 3.03
C SER A 62 -8.79 -1.79 1.90
N MET A 63 -8.29 -1.82 0.66
CA MET A 63 -8.97 -1.33 -0.53
C MET A 63 -9.30 -2.49 -1.47
N GLU A 64 -10.11 -3.44 -1.00
CA GLU A 64 -10.41 -4.69 -1.71
C GLU A 64 -10.85 -4.45 -3.18
N GLU A 65 -11.83 -3.58 -3.40
CA GLU A 65 -12.38 -3.31 -4.74
C GLU A 65 -11.35 -2.66 -5.68
N GLU A 66 -10.49 -1.78 -5.15
CA GLU A 66 -9.46 -1.11 -5.94
C GLU A 66 -8.22 -1.98 -6.17
N GLU A 67 -7.90 -2.89 -5.25
CA GLU A 67 -6.67 -3.67 -5.29
C GLU A 67 -6.85 -5.09 -5.86
N ILE A 68 -8.08 -5.59 -6.08
CA ILE A 68 -8.28 -6.97 -6.55
C ILE A 68 -7.60 -7.26 -7.89
N ASP A 69 -7.65 -6.34 -8.85
CA ASP A 69 -7.00 -6.52 -10.15
C ASP A 69 -5.48 -6.33 -10.06
N HIS A 70 -5.00 -5.46 -9.16
CA HIS A 70 -3.57 -5.33 -8.85
C HIS A 70 -3.02 -6.60 -8.19
N LEU A 71 -3.77 -7.19 -7.24
CA LEU A 71 -3.46 -8.47 -6.62
C LEU A 71 -3.35 -9.57 -7.69
N ARG A 72 -4.35 -9.68 -8.57
CA ARG A 72 -4.34 -10.65 -9.68
C ARG A 72 -3.10 -10.47 -10.56
N THR A 73 -2.82 -9.24 -10.98
CA THR A 73 -1.67 -8.91 -11.83
C THR A 73 -0.36 -9.28 -11.15
N TYR A 74 -0.15 -8.82 -9.92
CA TYR A 74 1.07 -9.07 -9.17
C TYR A 74 1.34 -10.56 -8.96
N TYR A 75 0.35 -11.31 -8.48
CA TYR A 75 0.53 -12.73 -8.19
C TYR A 75 0.57 -13.61 -9.44
N THR A 76 0.00 -13.17 -10.56
CA THR A 76 0.17 -13.85 -11.85
C THR A 76 1.60 -13.70 -12.35
N LEU A 77 2.16 -12.49 -12.25
CA LEU A 77 3.53 -12.21 -12.74
C LEU A 77 4.61 -12.77 -11.83
N ARG A 78 4.43 -12.67 -10.51
CA ARG A 78 5.44 -13.03 -9.51
C ARG A 78 5.24 -14.44 -8.96
N GLY A 79 4.02 -14.95 -8.95
CA GLY A 79 3.66 -16.14 -8.17
C GLY A 79 3.50 -15.82 -6.68
N ARG A 80 3.16 -16.83 -5.87
CA ARG A 80 3.00 -16.68 -4.42
C ARG A 80 4.36 -16.62 -3.73
N TRP A 81 4.68 -15.45 -3.18
CA TRP A 81 5.95 -15.25 -2.49
C TRP A 81 5.82 -15.28 -0.98
N GLU A 82 4.61 -15.02 -0.44
CA GLU A 82 4.43 -14.97 1.00
C GLU A 82 4.56 -16.37 1.60
N ARG A 83 5.34 -16.43 2.68
CA ARG A 83 5.52 -17.63 3.48
C ARG A 83 4.54 -17.62 4.66
N PRO A 84 4.12 -18.80 5.15
CA PRO A 84 3.27 -18.86 6.33
C PRO A 84 3.89 -18.17 7.55
N LEU A 85 3.03 -17.63 8.40
CA LEU A 85 3.41 -16.94 9.62
C LEU A 85 4.00 -17.91 10.64
N TRP A 86 5.25 -17.67 11.08
CA TRP A 86 5.80 -18.36 12.25
C TRP A 86 5.39 -17.65 13.55
N LYS A 87 5.71 -16.36 13.64
CA LYS A 87 5.52 -15.56 14.87
C LYS A 87 5.37 -14.08 14.55
N VAL A 88 4.46 -13.40 15.24
CA VAL A 88 4.46 -11.93 15.32
C VAL A 88 5.40 -11.46 16.43
N GLU A 89 6.42 -10.67 16.06
CA GLU A 89 7.38 -10.11 17.01
C GLU A 89 6.84 -8.86 17.68
N ARG A 90 6.20 -7.97 16.90
CA ARG A 90 5.81 -6.64 17.37
C ARG A 90 4.60 -6.13 16.61
N ILE A 91 3.67 -5.51 17.34
CA ILE A 91 2.59 -4.68 16.78
C ILE A 91 2.68 -3.32 17.46
N TYR A 92 2.71 -2.25 16.67
CA TYR A 92 2.70 -0.90 17.23
C TYR A 92 1.92 0.07 16.36
N PRO A 93 1.11 0.95 16.98
CA PRO A 93 0.42 1.99 16.24
C PRO A 93 1.34 3.16 15.92
N MET A 94 1.10 3.79 14.79
CA MET A 94 1.66 5.06 14.40
C MET A 94 0.52 6.00 14.04
N LYS A 95 0.53 7.22 14.59
CA LYS A 95 -0.39 8.26 14.13
C LYS A 95 0.05 8.72 12.74
N SER A 96 -0.81 8.54 11.75
CA SER A 96 -0.78 9.31 10.50
C SER A 96 -1.60 10.58 10.71
N SER A 97 -1.49 11.54 9.78
CA SER A 97 -2.26 12.80 9.81
C SER A 97 -3.77 12.59 9.76
N GLN A 98 -4.23 11.41 9.35
CA GLN A 98 -5.65 11.11 9.14
C GLN A 98 -6.12 9.87 9.89
N GLU A 99 -5.22 8.90 10.10
CA GLU A 99 -5.59 7.58 10.59
C GLU A 99 -4.52 6.99 11.51
N LYS A 100 -4.95 6.04 12.34
CA LYS A 100 -4.03 5.20 13.09
C LYS A 100 -3.65 4.03 12.17
N ILE A 101 -2.36 3.88 11.90
CA ILE A 101 -1.82 2.74 11.15
C ILE A 101 -1.13 1.82 12.15
N TRP A 102 -1.31 0.52 12.02
CA TRP A 102 -0.61 -0.47 12.84
C TRP A 102 0.47 -1.14 12.03
N PHE A 103 1.71 -1.02 12.47
CA PHE A 103 2.82 -1.77 11.90
C PHE A 103 2.98 -3.09 12.62
N VAL A 104 3.13 -4.16 11.85
CA VAL A 104 3.33 -5.52 12.34
C VAL A 104 4.65 -6.03 11.80
N THR A 105 5.55 -6.37 12.71
CA THR A 105 6.79 -7.08 12.38
C THR A 105 6.61 -8.54 12.73
N TYR A 106 6.82 -9.43 11.76
CA TYR A 106 6.66 -10.87 11.93
C TYR A 106 7.83 -11.65 11.31
N LEU A 107 7.97 -12.90 11.73
CA LEU A 107 8.88 -13.88 11.16
C LEU A 107 8.08 -14.92 10.38
N ASP A 108 8.57 -15.27 9.21
CA ASP A 108 8.08 -16.44 8.47
C ASP A 108 8.70 -17.75 9.01
N LEU A 109 8.28 -18.88 8.43
CA LEU A 109 8.82 -20.21 8.76
C LEU A 109 10.33 -20.35 8.53
N GLU A 110 10.92 -19.55 7.64
CA GLU A 110 12.36 -19.49 7.39
C GLU A 110 13.08 -18.52 8.34
N ARG A 111 12.36 -17.96 9.32
CA ARG A 111 12.83 -16.93 10.28
C ARG A 111 13.26 -15.62 9.61
N ARG A 112 12.81 -15.34 8.39
CA ARG A 112 13.03 -14.04 7.75
C ARG A 112 12.06 -13.03 8.33
N ARG A 113 12.55 -11.83 8.58
CA ARG A 113 11.77 -10.73 9.16
C ARG A 113 11.07 -9.95 8.06
N HIS A 114 9.77 -9.77 8.25
CA HIS A 114 8.89 -8.99 7.40
C HIS A 114 8.21 -7.91 8.22
N THR A 115 7.87 -6.80 7.58
CA THR A 115 7.01 -5.76 8.17
C THR A 115 5.81 -5.59 7.25
N VAL A 116 4.62 -5.37 7.80
CA VAL A 116 3.36 -5.09 7.08
C VAL A 116 2.54 -4.06 7.85
N SER A 117 1.73 -3.27 7.15
CA SER A 117 0.91 -2.22 7.75
C SER A 117 -0.56 -2.57 7.64
N PHE A 118 -1.29 -2.21 8.69
CA PHE A 118 -2.71 -2.40 8.83
C PHE A 118 -3.39 -1.07 9.07
N GLU A 119 -4.60 -0.94 8.53
CA GLU A 119 -5.53 0.15 8.81
C GLU A 119 -6.79 -0.41 9.44
N ARG A 120 -7.41 0.39 10.32
CA ARG A 120 -8.63 -0.02 11.01
C ARG A 120 -9.84 0.35 10.16
N PHE A 121 -10.67 -0.64 9.87
CA PHE A 121 -11.96 -0.45 9.20
C PHE A 121 -13.07 -0.96 10.14
N GLY A 122 -13.77 -0.04 10.80
CA GLY A 122 -14.72 -0.38 11.87
C GLY A 122 -14.03 -1.11 13.03
N ASN A 123 -14.41 -2.37 13.28
CA ASN A 123 -13.77 -3.23 14.29
C ASN A 123 -12.72 -4.17 13.72
N ASP A 124 -12.47 -4.12 12.41
CA ASP A 124 -11.52 -4.98 11.74
C ASP A 124 -10.21 -4.24 11.40
N PHE A 125 -9.17 -5.01 11.07
CA PHE A 125 -7.86 -4.51 10.68
C PHE A 125 -7.42 -5.14 9.37
N LEU A 126 -7.28 -4.31 8.33
CA LEU A 126 -7.01 -4.76 6.97
C LEU A 126 -5.61 -4.34 6.51
N ILE A 127 -4.97 -5.18 5.70
CA ILE A 127 -3.60 -5.01 5.22
C ILE A 127 -3.54 -3.94 4.12
N HIS A 128 -2.55 -3.07 4.20
CA HIS A 128 -2.13 -2.20 3.10
C HIS A 128 -1.25 -2.98 2.13
N TRP A 129 -1.86 -3.76 1.25
CA TRP A 129 -1.12 -4.73 0.43
C TRP A 129 -0.21 -4.04 -0.59
N SER A 130 -0.68 -3.03 -1.32
CA SER A 130 0.16 -2.32 -2.31
C SER A 130 1.34 -1.59 -1.65
N ALA A 131 1.16 -1.09 -0.43
CA ALA A 131 2.23 -0.50 0.38
C ALA A 131 3.27 -1.54 0.84
N MET A 132 2.84 -2.79 1.07
CA MET A 132 3.67 -3.93 1.43
C MET A 132 4.47 -4.46 0.24
N THR A 133 3.81 -4.81 -0.87
CA THR A 133 4.46 -5.44 -2.04
C THR A 133 5.25 -4.45 -2.86
N GLY A 134 4.91 -3.17 -2.73
CA GLY A 134 5.56 -2.16 -3.51
C GLY A 134 5.13 -2.14 -4.96
N PHE A 135 3.89 -2.53 -5.22
CA PHE A 135 3.31 -2.63 -6.56
C PHE A 135 3.39 -1.29 -7.32
N CYS A 136 3.72 -1.39 -8.60
CA CYS A 136 3.59 -0.33 -9.60
C CYS A 136 2.98 -1.00 -10.84
N ASP A 137 2.07 -0.32 -11.53
CA ASP A 137 1.43 -0.86 -12.73
C ASP A 137 2.46 -1.15 -13.82
N ILE A 138 3.45 -0.26 -13.96
CA ILE A 138 4.56 -0.40 -14.89
C ILE A 138 5.90 -0.03 -14.23
N PRO A 139 7.04 -0.55 -14.73
CA PRO A 139 8.36 -0.10 -14.32
C PRO A 139 8.59 1.39 -14.59
N TRP A 140 9.41 2.04 -13.76
CA TRP A 140 9.81 3.45 -13.96
C TRP A 140 10.39 3.76 -15.34
N PRO A 141 11.31 2.95 -15.92
CA PRO A 141 11.82 3.20 -17.28
C PRO A 141 10.70 3.26 -18.32
N ASP A 142 9.71 2.38 -18.22
CA ASP A 142 8.58 2.33 -19.15
C ASP A 142 7.66 3.53 -18.95
N PHE A 143 7.38 3.94 -17.70
CA PHE A 143 6.60 5.14 -17.40
C PHE A 143 7.22 6.41 -18.03
N ILE A 144 8.55 6.55 -17.90
CA ILE A 144 9.30 7.71 -18.41
C ILE A 144 9.22 7.80 -19.94
N VAL A 145 9.34 6.66 -20.62
CA VAL A 145 9.31 6.59 -22.09
C VAL A 145 7.88 6.73 -22.62
N GLN A 146 6.93 5.97 -22.07
CA GLN A 146 5.56 5.92 -22.59
C GLN A 146 4.77 7.20 -22.30
N ARG A 147 5.06 7.88 -21.18
CA ARG A 147 4.33 9.07 -20.70
C ARG A 147 2.81 8.88 -20.81
N PRO A 148 2.26 7.92 -20.05
CA PRO A 148 0.86 7.49 -20.18
C PRO A 148 -0.09 8.66 -19.90
N LEU A 149 -1.17 8.74 -20.68
CA LEU A 149 -2.18 9.79 -20.48
C LEU A 149 -3.20 9.43 -19.40
N GLY A 150 -3.40 8.13 -19.16
CA GLY A 150 -4.27 7.62 -18.11
C GLY A 150 -3.56 7.50 -16.76
N PRO A 151 -4.32 7.23 -15.68
CA PRO A 151 -3.77 6.95 -14.37
C PRO A 151 -2.95 5.67 -14.39
N VAL A 152 -1.79 5.73 -13.74
CA VAL A 152 -0.88 4.62 -13.52
C VAL A 152 -0.40 4.70 -12.07
N THR A 153 -0.62 3.63 -11.31
CA THR A 153 -0.18 3.50 -9.93
C THR A 153 1.33 3.39 -9.89
N MET A 154 1.97 4.39 -9.29
CA MET A 154 3.42 4.48 -9.18
C MET A 154 3.85 4.69 -7.74
N ARG A 155 4.99 4.09 -7.42
CA ARG A 155 5.71 4.35 -6.17
C ARG A 155 6.82 5.38 -6.40
N CYS A 156 6.58 6.61 -5.96
CA CYS A 156 7.55 7.69 -5.93
C CYS A 156 7.85 8.24 -4.53
N PHE A 157 8.93 8.98 -4.42
CA PHE A 157 9.10 9.96 -3.37
C PHE A 157 8.52 11.30 -3.80
N ILE A 158 7.87 12.00 -2.87
CA ILE A 158 7.30 13.32 -3.11
C ILE A 158 7.93 14.38 -2.21
N ARG A 159 8.08 15.59 -2.74
CA ARG A 159 8.47 16.81 -2.02
C ARG A 159 7.60 17.98 -2.46
N GLN A 160 7.45 18.97 -1.59
CA GLN A 160 6.85 20.24 -1.99
C GLN A 160 7.78 20.96 -2.97
N TYR A 161 7.21 21.62 -3.99
CA TYR A 161 7.98 22.44 -4.91
C TYR A 161 8.09 23.87 -4.36
N GLU A 162 9.31 24.32 -4.08
CA GLU A 162 9.60 25.66 -3.52
C GLU A 162 10.16 26.65 -4.56
N GLY A 163 10.19 26.27 -5.84
CA GLY A 163 10.74 27.09 -6.92
C GLY A 163 9.76 28.12 -7.48
N ILE A 164 10.22 28.84 -8.51
CA ILE A 164 9.37 29.75 -9.28
C ILE A 164 8.25 28.93 -9.94
N TRP A 165 7.01 29.40 -9.80
CA TRP A 165 5.84 28.69 -10.29
C TRP A 165 5.92 28.44 -11.81
N PRO A 166 5.63 27.21 -12.29
CA PRO A 166 5.70 26.91 -13.72
C PRO A 166 4.77 27.80 -14.55
N VAL A 167 5.28 28.28 -15.69
CA VAL A 167 4.49 29.06 -16.65
C VAL A 167 3.30 28.23 -17.13
N ASN A 168 2.13 28.85 -17.26
CA ASN A 168 0.86 28.22 -17.66
C ASN A 168 0.19 27.29 -16.64
N ILE A 169 0.65 27.26 -15.38
CA ILE A 169 -0.06 26.60 -14.28
C ILE A 169 -0.71 27.66 -13.40
N SER A 170 -2.02 27.56 -13.16
CA SER A 170 -2.73 28.48 -12.25
C SER A 170 -2.49 28.07 -10.79
N GLN A 171 -1.94 28.98 -9.98
CA GLN A 171 -1.70 28.80 -8.54
C GLN A 171 -2.99 28.55 -7.76
N ASP A 172 -4.09 29.16 -8.19
CA ASP A 172 -5.39 28.99 -7.50
C ASP A 172 -5.99 27.59 -7.73
N LYS A 173 -5.63 26.93 -8.83
CA LYS A 173 -6.22 25.66 -9.26
C LYS A 173 -5.36 24.44 -8.93
N TYR A 174 -4.05 24.62 -8.79
CA TYR A 174 -3.12 23.52 -8.64
C TYR A 174 -2.09 23.79 -7.56
N GLN A 175 -1.62 22.71 -6.94
CA GLN A 175 -0.39 22.66 -6.16
C GLN A 175 0.70 21.93 -6.94
N CYS A 176 1.94 22.37 -6.77
CA CYS A 176 3.11 21.77 -7.42
C CYS A 176 3.89 20.89 -6.44
N PHE A 177 4.25 19.70 -6.91
CA PHE A 177 5.04 18.74 -6.18
C PHE A 177 6.20 18.26 -7.05
N ILE A 178 7.26 17.84 -6.40
CA ILE A 178 8.36 17.13 -7.04
C ILE A 178 8.11 15.64 -6.87
N ILE A 179 8.12 14.90 -7.98
CA ILE A 179 8.06 13.44 -8.01
C ILE A 179 9.45 12.90 -8.32
N GLU A 180 9.93 11.98 -7.49
CA GLU A 180 11.23 11.32 -7.65
C GLU A 180 11.07 9.81 -7.60
N ASP A 181 11.84 9.07 -8.39
CA ASP A 181 11.97 7.63 -8.16
C ASP A 181 12.91 7.34 -6.96
N ARG A 182 13.08 6.06 -6.62
CA ARG A 182 13.94 5.65 -5.48
C ARG A 182 15.40 6.04 -5.69
N GLN A 183 15.90 5.88 -6.90
CA GLN A 183 17.31 6.08 -7.27
C GLN A 183 17.61 7.53 -7.67
N LYS A 184 16.60 8.41 -7.74
CA LYS A 184 16.69 9.80 -8.24
C LYS A 184 17.16 9.88 -9.70
N LEU A 185 16.93 8.83 -10.48
CA LEU A 185 17.13 8.83 -11.93
C LEU A 185 15.98 9.55 -12.64
N PHE A 186 14.82 9.64 -11.99
CA PHE A 186 13.67 10.41 -12.42
C PHE A 186 13.37 11.52 -11.41
N TYR A 187 13.15 12.72 -11.93
CA TYR A 187 12.74 13.89 -11.19
C TYR A 187 11.90 14.77 -12.11
N GLU A 188 10.63 15.01 -11.77
CA GLU A 188 9.76 15.88 -12.56
C GLU A 188 8.79 16.66 -11.66
N ILE A 189 8.44 17.88 -12.08
CA ILE A 189 7.39 18.66 -11.42
C ILE A 189 6.04 18.07 -11.82
N ALA A 190 5.32 17.55 -10.85
CA ALA A 190 3.94 17.16 -11.00
C ALA A 190 3.01 18.21 -10.40
N ILE A 191 1.79 18.25 -10.89
CA ILE A 191 0.73 19.09 -10.35
C ILE A 191 -0.41 18.24 -9.81
N MET A 192 -1.08 18.73 -8.78
CA MET A 192 -2.33 18.16 -8.26
C MET A 192 -3.35 19.28 -8.18
N LYS A 193 -4.64 18.99 -8.42
CA LYS A 193 -5.67 20.01 -8.22
C LYS A 193 -5.73 20.39 -6.73
N SER A 194 -5.85 21.68 -6.43
CA SER A 194 -5.85 22.20 -5.06
C SER A 194 -7.02 21.69 -4.22
N ASP A 195 -8.14 21.34 -4.86
CA ASP A 195 -9.35 20.80 -4.24
C ASP A 195 -9.37 19.27 -4.11
N ALA A 196 -8.36 18.57 -4.65
CA ALA A 196 -8.29 17.12 -4.53
C ALA A 196 -7.92 16.71 -3.11
N TYR A 197 -8.57 15.66 -2.59
CA TYR A 197 -8.36 15.16 -1.22
C TYR A 197 -6.88 14.94 -0.86
N GLY A 198 -6.10 14.34 -1.76
CA GLY A 198 -4.67 14.11 -1.56
C GLY A 198 -3.83 15.40 -1.45
N CYS A 199 -4.31 16.53 -1.98
CA CYS A 199 -3.54 17.76 -2.07
C CYS A 199 -3.31 18.39 -0.69
N ASP A 200 -4.35 18.47 0.16
CA ASP A 200 -4.24 18.99 1.53
C ASP A 200 -3.25 18.16 2.36
N ILE A 201 -3.28 16.85 2.16
CA ILE A 201 -2.39 15.91 2.85
C ILE A 201 -0.94 16.15 2.43
N LEU A 202 -0.68 16.15 1.12
CA LEU A 202 0.67 16.28 0.57
C LEU A 202 1.28 17.67 0.87
N SER A 203 0.44 18.71 0.92
CA SER A 203 0.86 20.09 1.26
C SER A 203 1.20 20.29 2.73
N LYS A 204 0.90 19.31 3.60
CA LYS A 204 1.30 19.33 5.02
C LYS A 204 2.58 18.55 5.29
N LEU A 205 3.15 17.91 4.26
CA LEU A 205 4.40 17.17 4.40
C LEU A 205 5.58 18.12 4.65
N PRO A 206 6.51 17.82 5.58
CA PRO A 206 7.69 18.64 5.80
C PRO A 206 8.54 18.81 4.53
N ASN A 207 8.81 20.05 4.13
CA ASN A 207 9.45 20.39 2.85
C ASN A 207 10.87 19.84 2.69
N THR A 208 11.61 19.72 3.79
CA THR A 208 13.04 19.38 3.79
C THR A 208 13.34 17.91 3.50
N ARG A 209 12.32 17.05 3.36
CA ARG A 209 12.50 15.61 3.21
C ARG A 209 11.67 15.06 2.06
N ARG A 210 12.22 14.06 1.39
CA ARG A 210 11.49 13.22 0.43
C ARG A 210 10.59 12.23 1.19
N HIS A 211 9.33 12.14 0.81
CA HIS A 211 8.34 11.28 1.47
C HIS A 211 7.91 10.15 0.54
N PRO A 212 8.04 8.87 0.93
CA PRO A 212 7.59 7.76 0.10
C PRO A 212 6.06 7.74 0.01
N VAL A 213 5.48 7.78 -1.19
CA VAL A 213 4.02 7.81 -1.39
C VAL A 213 3.59 6.96 -2.59
N THR A 214 2.50 6.22 -2.48
CA THR A 214 1.85 5.61 -3.64
C THR A 214 0.82 6.58 -4.18
N VAL A 215 0.92 6.89 -5.47
CA VAL A 215 0.04 7.84 -6.17
C VAL A 215 -0.35 7.27 -7.52
N GLU A 216 -1.50 7.70 -8.03
CA GLU A 216 -1.82 7.55 -9.45
C GLU A 216 -1.23 8.74 -10.20
N LEU A 217 -0.33 8.48 -11.14
CA LEU A 217 0.28 9.47 -12.01
C LEU A 217 -0.28 9.36 -13.42
N GLY A 218 -0.38 10.48 -14.12
CA GLY A 218 -0.66 10.51 -15.54
C GLY A 218 -0.18 11.81 -16.16
N TYR A 219 0.08 11.79 -17.46
CA TYR A 219 0.43 12.99 -18.21
C TYR A 219 -0.83 13.58 -18.85
N ARG A 220 -1.00 14.89 -18.72
CA ARG A 220 -2.01 15.63 -19.48
C ARG A 220 -1.35 16.41 -20.61
N ARG A 221 -2.08 16.62 -21.71
CA ARG A 221 -1.66 17.56 -22.76
C ARG A 221 -1.77 18.99 -22.20
N ALA A 222 -0.67 19.71 -22.18
CA ALA A 222 -0.60 21.13 -21.81
C ALA A 222 -0.64 21.97 -23.09
N GLY A 223 -1.77 22.63 -23.34
CA GLY A 223 -1.96 23.50 -24.51
C GLY A 223 -2.16 22.73 -25.83
N THR A 224 -1.97 23.44 -26.95
CA THR A 224 -2.16 22.95 -28.32
C THR A 224 -0.91 22.31 -28.94
N SER A 225 0.27 22.46 -28.32
CA SER A 225 1.51 21.88 -28.83
C SER A 225 1.71 20.45 -28.34
N GLU A 226 2.04 19.53 -29.25
CA GLU A 226 2.32 18.12 -28.93
C GLU A 226 3.50 17.92 -27.95
N HIS A 227 4.31 18.95 -27.72
CA HIS A 227 5.52 18.89 -26.90
C HIS A 227 5.32 19.21 -25.41
N GLY A 228 4.15 19.72 -25.00
CA GLY A 228 3.86 19.99 -23.60
C GLY A 228 3.05 18.85 -22.98
N LYS A 229 3.69 17.79 -22.47
CA LYS A 229 3.01 16.88 -21.53
C LYS A 229 3.33 17.32 -20.11
N GLN A 230 2.31 17.52 -19.29
CA GLN A 230 2.45 17.90 -17.88
C GLN A 230 2.12 16.70 -17.00
N LEU A 231 3.09 16.28 -16.19
CA LEU A 231 2.86 15.24 -15.18
C LEU A 231 1.83 15.72 -14.15
N THR A 232 0.86 14.88 -13.85
CA THR A 232 -0.25 15.16 -12.95
C THR A 232 -0.38 14.04 -11.92
N ILE A 233 -0.53 14.40 -10.65
CA ILE A 233 -0.96 13.49 -9.59
C ILE A 233 -2.49 13.46 -9.65
N ILE A 234 -3.04 12.32 -10.04
CA ILE A 234 -4.48 12.11 -10.20
C ILE A 234 -5.11 11.83 -8.84
N SER A 235 -4.50 10.95 -8.06
CA SER A 235 -4.93 10.63 -6.70
C SER A 235 -3.76 10.21 -5.81
N LEU A 236 -3.90 10.43 -4.50
CA LEU A 236 -3.03 9.86 -3.49
C LEU A 236 -3.64 8.54 -3.04
N LYS A 237 -2.89 7.44 -3.16
CA LYS A 237 -3.32 6.12 -2.65
C LYS A 237 -2.80 5.90 -1.23
N HIS A 238 -1.51 6.10 -1.01
CA HIS A 238 -0.88 5.88 0.30
C HIS A 238 0.19 6.92 0.62
N LEU A 239 0.18 7.44 1.86
CA LEU A 239 1.15 8.45 2.32
C LEU A 239 2.52 7.86 2.69
N ARG A 240 2.65 6.54 2.84
CA ARG A 240 3.89 5.90 3.26
C ARG A 240 4.03 4.55 2.62
N TRP A 241 5.27 4.21 2.32
CA TRP A 241 5.66 2.82 2.26
C TRP A 241 6.45 2.45 3.49
N GLN A 242 6.46 1.16 3.74
CA GLN A 242 7.44 0.60 4.63
C GLN A 242 8.82 0.78 4.01
N LYS A 243 9.71 1.43 4.76
CA LYS A 243 11.14 1.19 4.61
C LYS A 243 11.35 -0.30 4.92
N LEU A 244 11.50 -1.13 3.89
CA LEU A 244 12.39 -2.27 4.03
C LEU A 244 13.77 -1.66 4.34
N GLY A 245 14.16 -1.68 5.62
CA GLY A 245 15.52 -1.33 6.03
C GLY A 245 15.74 -0.18 7.02
N VAL A 246 14.86 0.10 8.00
CA VAL A 246 15.31 0.76 9.25
C VAL A 246 14.56 0.19 10.44
N ASP A 247 15.28 -0.55 11.31
CA ASP A 247 14.80 -0.85 12.66
C ASP A 247 14.68 0.49 13.41
N PRO A 248 13.49 0.86 13.95
CA PRO A 248 13.37 2.07 14.77
C PRO A 248 14.22 2.01 16.06
N ARG A 249 14.80 0.86 16.39
CA ARG A 249 15.77 0.68 17.49
C ARG A 249 17.23 0.80 17.04
N ASN A 250 17.52 0.90 15.73
CA ASN A 250 18.88 1.00 15.23
C ASN A 250 18.98 1.86 13.94
N PRO A 251 19.01 3.21 14.06
CA PRO A 251 19.03 4.14 12.93
C PRO A 251 20.33 4.14 12.11
N SER A 252 21.34 3.37 12.52
CA SER A 252 22.66 3.29 11.90
C SER A 252 22.82 2.18 10.87
N GLN A 253 21.84 1.29 10.69
CA GLN A 253 21.88 0.33 9.59
C GLN A 253 21.45 1.00 8.28
N PRO A 254 22.34 1.10 7.27
CA PRO A 254 21.90 1.51 5.94
C PRO A 254 20.92 0.47 5.39
N PRO A 255 19.97 0.91 4.54
CA PRO A 255 19.05 -0.03 3.89
C PRO A 255 19.87 -1.06 3.12
N SER A 256 19.64 -2.34 3.40
CA SER A 256 20.12 -3.45 2.57
C SER A 256 19.46 -3.34 1.20
N ASP A 257 20.28 -3.41 0.15
CA ASP A 257 19.93 -3.16 -1.26
C ASP A 257 18.70 -3.97 -1.73
#